data_AF-A0A9D4EV14-F1
#
_entry.id   AF-A0A9D4EV14-F1
#
_cell.length_a   1.000
_cell.length_b   1.000
_cell.length_c   1.000
_cell.angle_alpha   90.00
_cell.angle_beta   90.00
_cell.angle_gamma   90.00
#
_symmetry.space_group_name_H-M   'P 1'
#
loop_
_entity.id
_entity.type
_entity.pdbx_description
1 polymer ?
#
loop_
_entity_poly.entity_id
_entity_poly.type
_entity_poly.pdbx_seq_one_letter_code
_entity_poly.pdbx_strand_id
1 'polypeptide(L)'
;MSKLRKEVKVIIDNVKRDIHAEVAAEIQNINDQLKEVSNNCGSAKTTNCDDISLNVVIRYLPESTSERTVNKVNALIKDGFKVTGTVCDKSERKKNRDSTKPGMVMARFKSHEDKRTNYATEEYT
;
A
#
# COMPACT_ATOMS: atom_id res chain seq x y z
N MET A 1 22.14 10.23 -28.89
CA MET A 1 20.73 9.84 -28.60
C MET A 1 19.83 10.40 -29.70
N SER A 2 19.18 9.55 -30.51
CA SER A 2 18.35 10.00 -31.65
C SER A 2 17.08 10.70 -31.17
N LYS A 3 16.52 11.58 -32.02
CA LYS A 3 15.26 12.31 -31.75
C LYS A 3 14.12 11.36 -31.38
N LEU A 4 14.01 10.25 -32.09
CA LEU A 4 13.06 9.17 -31.84
C LEU A 4 13.18 8.60 -30.41
N ARG A 5 14.40 8.38 -29.91
CA ARG A 5 14.61 7.86 -28.54
C ARG A 5 14.19 8.85 -27.46
N LYS A 6 14.29 10.16 -27.72
CA LYS A 6 13.82 11.19 -26.78
C LYS A 6 12.28 11.23 -26.74
N GLU A 7 11.63 11.19 -27.90
CA GLU A 7 10.16 11.18 -27.99
C GLU A 7 9.55 9.94 -27.32
N VAL A 8 10.11 8.76 -27.60
CA VAL A 8 9.69 7.51 -26.93
C VAL A 8 9.87 7.59 -25.41
N LYS A 9 10.97 8.17 -24.92
CA LYS A 9 11.19 8.35 -23.49
C LYS A 9 10.12 9.25 -22.85
N VAL A 10 9.80 10.38 -23.48
CA VAL A 10 8.77 11.31 -22.97
C VAL A 10 7.40 10.63 -22.90
N ILE A 11 7.03 9.86 -23.92
CA ILE A 11 5.77 9.10 -23.92
C ILE A 11 5.75 8.09 -22.77
N ILE A 12 6.82 7.31 -22.60
CA ILE A 12 6.94 6.33 -21.50
C ILE A 12 6.84 7.01 -20.14
N ASP A 13 7.53 8.14 -19.95
CA ASP A 13 7.53 8.86 -18.67
C ASP A 13 6.14 9.46 -18.36
N ASN A 14 5.38 9.89 -19.38
CA ASN A 14 4.00 10.35 -19.21
C ASN A 14 3.06 9.19 -18.86
N VAL A 15 3.11 8.07 -19.60
CA VAL A 15 2.30 6.88 -19.30
C VAL A 15 2.57 6.37 -17.89
N LYS A 16 3.83 6.36 -17.46
CA LYS A 16 4.19 6.00 -16.07
C LYS A 16 3.55 6.93 -15.05
N ARG A 17 3.54 8.25 -15.32
CA ARG A 17 2.94 9.24 -14.42
C ARG A 17 1.44 9.04 -14.28
N ASP A 18 0.76 8.79 -15.40
CA ASP A 18 -0.70 8.61 -15.42
C ASP A 18 -1.11 7.33 -14.68
N ILE A 19 -0.45 6.20 -14.96
CA ILE A 19 -0.66 4.94 -14.22
C ILE A 19 -0.37 5.13 -12.73
N HIS A 20 0.70 5.86 -12.39
CA HIS A 20 1.05 6.10 -11.00
C HIS A 20 -0.02 6.93 -10.27
N ALA A 21 -0.60 7.93 -10.93
CA ALA A 21 -1.68 8.74 -10.38
C ALA A 21 -2.96 7.93 -10.18
N GLU A 22 -3.35 7.12 -11.16
CA GLU A 22 -4.54 6.27 -11.08
C GLU A 22 -4.43 5.22 -9.97
N VAL A 23 -3.29 4.52 -9.88
CA VAL A 23 -3.05 3.52 -8.84
C VAL A 23 -2.97 4.17 -7.46
N ALA A 24 -2.34 5.35 -7.33
CA ALA A 24 -2.29 6.07 -6.07
C ALA A 24 -3.69 6.49 -5.59
N ALA A 25 -4.55 6.96 -6.50
CA ALA A 25 -5.93 7.31 -6.19
C ALA A 25 -6.74 6.10 -5.68
N GLU A 26 -6.59 4.95 -6.33
CA GLU A 26 -7.29 3.72 -5.92
C GLU A 26 -6.81 3.21 -4.56
N ILE A 27 -5.50 3.23 -4.30
CA ILE A 27 -4.96 2.84 -2.98
C ILE A 27 -5.42 3.84 -1.90
N GLN A 28 -5.48 5.13 -2.21
CA GLN A 28 -5.98 6.14 -1.27
C GLN A 28 -7.46 5.93 -0.96
N ASN A 29 -8.30 5.66 -1.96
CA ASN A 29 -9.70 5.30 -1.78
C ASN A 29 -9.86 4.07 -0.86
N ILE A 30 -9.06 3.02 -1.08
CA ILE A 30 -9.04 1.83 -0.23
C ILE A 30 -8.66 2.19 1.22
N ASN A 31 -7.68 3.09 1.40
CA ASN A 31 -7.24 3.54 2.71
C ASN A 31 -8.30 4.39 3.44
N ASP A 32 -9.04 5.21 2.70
CA ASP A 32 -10.13 6.00 3.27
C ASP A 32 -11.33 5.12 3.66
N GLN A 33 -11.65 4.10 2.85
CA GLN A 33 -12.62 3.06 3.22
C GLN A 33 -12.18 2.29 4.47
N LEU A 34 -10.90 1.94 4.59
CA LEU A 34 -10.36 1.33 5.81
C LEU A 34 -10.57 2.20 7.05
N LYS A 35 -10.29 3.51 6.93
CA LYS A 35 -10.51 4.46 8.03
C LYS A 35 -11.97 4.58 8.40
N GLU A 36 -12.87 4.65 7.42
CA GLU A 36 -14.31 4.73 7.67
C GLU A 36 -14.82 3.50 8.43
N VAL A 37 -14.43 2.30 7.98
CA VAL A 37 -14.80 1.05 8.66
C VAL A 37 -14.21 1.01 10.08
N SER A 38 -12.97 1.47 10.27
CA SER A 38 -12.32 1.58 11.59
C SER A 38 -13.09 2.53 12.52
N ASN A 39 -13.43 3.73 12.04
CA ASN A 39 -14.15 4.75 12.81
C ASN A 39 -15.58 4.30 13.18
N ASN A 40 -16.31 3.71 12.23
CA ASN A 40 -17.66 3.22 12.47
C ASN A 40 -17.69 2.07 13.48
N CYS A 41 -16.64 1.25 13.49
CA CYS A 41 -16.50 0.15 14.42
C CYS A 41 -16.06 0.61 15.82
N GLY A 42 -15.44 1.79 15.97
CA GLY A 42 -15.28 2.47 17.27
C GLY A 42 -16.57 3.06 17.87
N SER A 43 -17.61 3.29 17.05
CA SER A 43 -18.91 3.82 17.51
C SER A 43 -19.87 2.73 17.99
N ALA A 44 -19.67 1.49 17.56
CA ALA A 44 -20.37 0.33 18.11
C ALA A 44 -19.65 -0.12 19.39
N LYS A 45 -20.39 -0.37 20.48
CA LYS A 45 -19.89 -0.98 21.73
C LYS A 45 -19.46 -2.46 21.52
N THR A 46 -18.71 -2.74 20.47
CA THR A 46 -18.25 -4.07 20.08
C THR A 46 -16.74 -4.11 20.20
N THR A 47 -16.27 -4.86 21.20
CA THR A 47 -14.89 -4.96 21.69
C THR A 47 -13.87 -5.54 20.68
N ASN A 48 -14.20 -5.73 19.40
CA ASN A 48 -13.36 -6.46 18.44
C ASN A 48 -13.13 -5.68 17.13
N CYS A 49 -12.68 -4.43 17.24
CA CYS A 49 -12.38 -3.59 16.08
C CYS A 49 -10.94 -3.70 15.58
N ASP A 50 -10.07 -4.40 16.32
CA ASP A 50 -8.61 -4.35 16.17
C ASP A 50 -8.05 -5.06 14.92
N ASP A 51 -8.90 -5.62 14.05
CA ASP A 51 -8.45 -6.51 12.96
C ASP A 51 -9.08 -6.24 11.59
N ILE A 52 -9.44 -4.98 11.31
CA ILE A 52 -9.78 -4.61 9.93
C ILE A 52 -8.50 -4.62 9.09
N SER A 53 -8.41 -5.62 8.22
CA SER A 53 -7.27 -5.81 7.33
C SER A 53 -7.74 -6.08 5.91
N LEU A 54 -7.01 -5.54 4.93
CA LEU A 54 -7.30 -5.78 3.52
C LEU A 54 -6.24 -6.65 2.88
N ASN A 55 -6.69 -7.60 2.06
CA ASN A 55 -5.80 -8.41 1.23
C ASN A 55 -5.76 -7.82 -0.18
N VAL A 56 -4.56 -7.40 -0.61
CA VAL A 56 -4.30 -6.82 -1.92
C VAL A 56 -3.44 -7.78 -2.74
N VAL A 57 -3.79 -7.94 -4.01
CA VAL A 57 -3.00 -8.74 -4.96
C VAL A 57 -2.19 -7.81 -5.85
N ILE A 58 -0.87 -7.84 -5.69
CA ILE A 58 0.07 -7.06 -6.50
C ILE A 58 0.66 -7.99 -7.56
N ARG A 59 0.38 -7.68 -8.83
CA ARG A 59 0.94 -8.40 -9.97
C ARG A 59 2.16 -7.67 -10.50
N TYR A 60 3.08 -8.42 -11.11
CA TYR A 60 4.28 -7.88 -11.76
C TYR A 60 5.23 -7.10 -10.84
N LEU A 61 5.13 -7.27 -9.51
CA LEU A 61 6.16 -6.78 -8.61
C LEU A 61 7.46 -7.54 -8.90
N PRO A 62 8.57 -6.88 -9.30
CA PRO A 62 9.80 -7.57 -9.69
C PRO A 62 10.31 -8.51 -8.58
N GLU A 63 10.98 -9.60 -8.94
CA GLU A 63 11.61 -10.50 -7.97
C GLU A 63 13.04 -10.04 -7.64
N SER A 64 13.55 -10.45 -6.47
CA SER A 64 14.93 -10.18 -6.05
C SER A 64 15.47 -11.38 -5.29
N THR A 65 16.78 -11.65 -5.41
CA THR A 65 17.43 -12.86 -4.86
C THR A 65 17.32 -13.00 -3.34
N SER A 66 17.17 -11.89 -2.62
CA SER A 66 16.99 -11.81 -1.17
C SER A 66 15.69 -11.06 -0.81
N GLU A 67 14.59 -11.46 -1.43
CA GLU A 67 13.34 -10.72 -1.34
C GLU A 67 12.76 -10.67 0.09
N ARG A 68 12.63 -9.44 0.61
CA ARG A 68 11.79 -9.12 1.77
C ARG A 68 10.51 -8.46 1.27
N THR A 69 9.55 -9.29 0.87
CA THR A 69 8.29 -8.86 0.21
C THR A 69 7.57 -7.78 1.03
N VAL A 70 7.47 -7.91 2.35
CA VAL A 70 6.80 -6.94 3.22
C VAL A 70 7.46 -5.56 3.13
N ASN A 71 8.79 -5.51 3.27
CA ASN A 71 9.54 -4.25 3.19
C ASN A 71 9.42 -3.61 1.82
N LYS A 72 9.43 -4.42 0.76
CA LYS A 72 9.30 -3.96 -0.62
C LYS A 72 7.92 -3.38 -0.90
N VAL A 73 6.87 -4.03 -0.42
CA VAL A 73 5.50 -3.54 -0.53
C VAL A 73 5.33 -2.25 0.28
N ASN A 74 5.85 -2.18 1.51
CA ASN A 74 5.82 -0.96 2.31
C ASN A 74 6.56 0.20 1.64
N ALA A 75 7.74 -0.04 1.05
CA ALA A 75 8.47 0.98 0.30
C ALA A 75 7.70 1.42 -0.96
N LEU A 76 7.07 0.49 -1.67
CA LEU A 76 6.25 0.83 -2.84
C LEU A 76 5.05 1.72 -2.46
N ILE A 77 4.40 1.44 -1.35
CA ILE A 77 3.21 2.17 -0.88
C ILE A 77 3.60 3.54 -0.33
N LYS A 78 4.67 3.60 0.48
CA LYS A 78 5.14 4.84 1.10
C LYS A 78 5.91 5.74 0.13
N ASP A 79 6.89 5.20 -0.58
CA ASP A 79 7.83 5.99 -1.39
C ASP A 79 7.38 6.07 -2.85
N GLY A 80 6.77 5.01 -3.37
CA GLY A 80 6.13 5.01 -4.69
C GLY A 80 4.84 5.83 -4.64
N PHE A 81 3.79 5.25 -4.07
CA PHE A 81 2.44 5.82 -4.14
C PHE A 81 2.14 6.92 -3.12
N LYS A 82 3.05 7.19 -2.16
CA LYS A 82 2.90 8.23 -1.12
C LYS A 82 1.65 8.08 -0.24
N VAL A 83 1.24 6.85 0.01
CA VAL A 83 0.09 6.54 0.86
C VAL A 83 0.53 6.46 2.32
N THR A 84 -0.23 7.10 3.20
CA THR A 84 0.05 7.19 4.65
C THR A 84 -1.08 6.58 5.50
N GLY A 85 -0.75 6.09 6.69
CA GLY A 85 -1.75 5.53 7.62
C GLY A 85 -2.11 4.07 7.36
N THR A 86 -1.35 3.39 6.49
CA THR A 86 -1.51 1.96 6.21
C THR A 86 -0.14 1.29 6.22
N VAL A 87 -0.08 0.06 6.74
CA VAL A 87 1.16 -0.74 6.76
C VAL A 87 0.85 -2.15 6.26
N CYS A 88 1.74 -2.68 5.43
CA CYS A 88 1.75 -4.09 5.08
C CYS A 88 2.36 -4.87 6.26
N ASP A 89 1.58 -5.72 6.92
CA ASP A 89 2.01 -6.52 8.07
C ASP A 89 2.46 -7.93 7.65
N LYS A 90 1.81 -8.48 6.62
CA LYS A 90 2.15 -9.77 6.02
C LYS A 90 2.14 -9.69 4.52
N SER A 91 3.06 -10.39 3.88
CA SER A 91 2.98 -10.59 2.43
C SER A 91 3.66 -11.89 2.01
N GLU A 92 3.09 -12.54 1.01
CA GLU A 92 3.60 -13.78 0.43
C GLU A 92 3.61 -13.66 -1.09
N ARG A 93 4.67 -14.16 -1.72
CA ARG A 93 4.72 -14.31 -3.17
C ARG A 93 4.32 -15.71 -3.58
N LYS A 94 3.28 -15.83 -4.39
CA LYS A 94 2.90 -17.06 -5.08
C LYS A 94 3.55 -17.10 -6.46
N LYS A 95 4.35 -18.14 -6.72
CA LYS A 95 4.97 -18.37 -8.03
C LYS A 95 3.89 -18.55 -9.09
N ASN A 96 4.17 -18.03 -10.27
CA ASN A 96 3.31 -18.25 -11.43
C ASN A 96 3.67 -19.59 -12.09
N ARG A 97 2.73 -20.20 -12.84
CA ARG A 97 3.04 -21.39 -13.66
C ARG A 97 4.05 -21.06 -14.77
N ASP A 98 4.02 -19.82 -15.23
CA ASP A 98 4.98 -19.26 -16.18
C ASP A 98 6.17 -18.66 -15.40
N SER A 99 7.33 -19.33 -15.48
CA SER A 99 8.56 -18.91 -14.79
C SER A 99 9.21 -17.66 -15.40
N THR A 100 8.72 -17.18 -16.55
CA THR A 100 9.27 -15.98 -17.21
C THR A 100 8.73 -14.67 -16.63
N LYS A 101 7.68 -14.74 -15.81
CA LYS A 101 7.03 -13.57 -15.19
C LYS A 101 7.18 -13.63 -13.67
N PRO A 102 7.36 -12.46 -13.01
CA PRO A 102 7.30 -12.40 -11.56
C PRO A 102 5.99 -13.01 -11.04
N GLY A 103 6.08 -13.76 -9.94
CA GLY A 103 4.91 -14.28 -9.23
C GLY A 103 3.96 -13.18 -8.74
N MET A 104 2.78 -13.57 -8.26
CA MET A 104 1.84 -12.63 -7.64
C MET A 104 2.19 -12.43 -6.17
N VAL A 105 2.11 -11.21 -5.66
CA VAL A 105 2.28 -10.92 -4.23
C VAL A 105 0.92 -10.71 -3.61
N MET A 106 0.58 -11.53 -2.61
CA MET A 106 -0.55 -11.34 -1.73
C MET A 106 -0.05 -10.53 -0.54
N ALA A 107 -0.55 -9.31 -0.36
CA ALA A 107 -0.16 -8.42 0.73
C ALA A 107 -1.37 -8.15 1.63
N ARG A 108 -1.19 -8.27 2.94
CA ARG A 108 -2.16 -7.88 3.94
C ARG A 108 -1.79 -6.51 4.47
N PHE A 109 -2.74 -5.58 4.41
CA PHE A 109 -2.62 -4.23 4.93
C PHE A 109 -3.49 -4.06 6.16
N LYS A 110 -2.96 -3.31 7.12
CA LYS A 110 -3.70 -2.84 8.30
C LYS A 110 -3.63 -1.32 8.36
N SER A 111 -4.69 -0.71 8.90
CA SER A 111 -4.63 0.69 9.31
C SER A 111 -3.53 0.83 10.37
N HIS A 112 -2.61 1.76 10.16
CA HIS A 112 -1.68 2.18 11.19
C HIS A 112 -2.21 3.48 11.76
N GLU A 113 -3.11 3.37 12.75
CA GLU A 113 -3.38 4.51 13.62
C GLU A 113 -2.08 4.87 14.32
N ASP A 114 -1.50 6.05 14.02
CA ASP A 114 -0.59 6.68 14.95
C ASP A 114 -1.38 6.99 16.23
N LYS A 115 -1.42 6.05 17.17
CA LYS A 115 -1.97 6.24 18.53
C LYS A 115 -1.08 7.18 19.37
N ARG A 116 -0.59 8.28 18.78
CA ARG A 116 0.01 9.40 19.51
C ARG A 116 -1.01 10.51 19.66
N THR A 117 -2.19 10.19 20.20
CA THR A 117 -2.90 11.14 21.04
C THR A 117 -2.51 10.81 22.48
N ASN A 118 -1.41 11.43 22.92
CA ASN A 118 -1.12 11.56 24.34
C ASN A 118 -2.27 12.38 24.91
N TYR A 119 -3.29 11.74 25.47
CA TYR A 119 -4.10 12.38 26.49
C TYR A 119 -3.19 12.51 27.72
N ALA A 120 -2.34 13.53 27.72
CA ALA A 120 -1.92 14.15 28.96
C ALA A 120 -3.17 14.84 29.50
N THR A 121 -4.03 14.09 30.18
CA THR A 121 -5.00 14.69 31.08
C THR A 121 -4.19 15.37 32.17
N GLU A 122 -4.14 16.69 32.06
CA GLU A 122 -3.78 17.61 33.13
C GLU A 122 -4.55 17.19 34.39
N GLU A 123 -3.83 16.69 35.38
CA GLU A 123 -4.30 16.65 36.76
C GLU A 123 -4.50 18.10 37.20
N TYR A 124 -5.72 18.62 37.07
CA TYR A 124 -6.14 19.79 37.80
C TYR A 124 -6.63 19.35 39.18
N THR A 125 -5.75 19.58 40.17
CA THR A 125 -6.00 19.91 41.60
C THR A 125 -7.07 19.17 42.37
#